data_AF-A0A0W0VC37-F1
#
_entry.id   AF-A0A0W0VC37-F1
#
_cell.length_a   1.000
_cell.length_b   1.000
_cell.length_c   1.000
_cell.angle_alpha   90.00
_cell.angle_beta   90.00
_cell.angle_gamma   90.00
#
_symmetry.space_group_name_H-M   'P 1'
#
loop_
_entity.id
_entity.type
_entity.pdbx_description
1 polymer ?
#
loop_
_entity_poly.entity_id
_entity_poly.type
_entity_poly.pdbx_seq_one_letter_code
_entity_poly.pdbx_strand_id
1 'polypeptide(L)'
;MTKFVYLLGLLIAWILFYNILTRRRVRFPKLKTTIIVLLFSGLIVAFSNNLYAFFDRLLFSLNKAGEVALVNSPFKIPANQDANYCKQFKDQDGHEITVVSVRSDGRYCGDFWRFKERVDIFLPYKHFNNQQWIYWASPNLQIIANK
;
A
#
# COMPACT_ATOMS: atom_id res chain seq x y z
N MET A 1 21.58 -19.76 23.55
CA MET A 1 20.80 -21.01 23.73
C MET A 1 19.48 -20.98 22.97
N THR A 2 18.65 -19.95 23.11
CA THR A 2 17.35 -19.80 22.39
C THR A 2 17.45 -19.81 20.86
N LYS A 3 18.45 -19.13 20.28
CA LYS A 3 18.67 -19.11 18.81
C LYS A 3 18.89 -20.51 18.21
N PHE A 4 19.54 -21.41 18.94
CA PHE A 4 19.81 -22.78 18.49
C PHE A 4 18.55 -23.63 18.49
N VAL A 5 17.67 -23.44 19.47
CA VAL A 5 16.36 -24.10 19.54
C VAL A 5 15.46 -23.64 18.38
N TYR A 6 15.46 -22.35 18.05
CA TYR A 6 14.72 -21.84 16.90
C TYR A 6 15.26 -22.39 15.56
N LEU A 7 16.59 -22.45 15.40
CA LEU A 7 17.22 -23.05 14.21
C LEU A 7 16.88 -24.53 14.07
N LEU A 8 16.91 -25.30 15.17
CA LEU A 8 16.57 -26.72 15.16
C LEU A 8 15.09 -26.93 14.83
N GLY A 9 14.20 -26.11 15.41
CA GLY A 9 12.78 -26.13 15.11
C GLY A 9 12.47 -25.81 13.64
N LEU A 10 13.16 -24.82 13.06
CA LEU A 10 13.07 -24.48 11.64
C LEU A 10 13.55 -25.63 10.74
N LEU A 11 14.66 -26.28 11.09
CA LEU A 11 15.19 -27.43 10.35
C LEU A 11 14.23 -28.61 10.35
N ILE A 12 13.67 -28.96 11.52
CA ILE A 12 12.71 -30.06 11.65
C ILE A 12 11.42 -29.74 10.87
N ALA A 13 10.90 -28.52 11.02
CA ALA A 13 9.73 -28.07 10.26
C ALA A 13 10.00 -28.14 8.75
N TRP A 14 11.17 -27.68 8.29
CA TRP A 14 11.55 -27.72 6.87
C TRP A 14 11.63 -29.14 6.32
N ILE A 15 12.24 -30.08 7.08
CA ILE A 15 12.32 -31.49 6.68
C ILE A 15 10.93 -32.12 6.56
N LEU A 16 10.01 -31.81 7.49
CA LEU A 16 8.63 -32.29 7.45
C LEU A 16 7.87 -31.72 6.24
N PHE A 17 7.97 -30.41 6.00
CA PHE A 17 7.37 -29.74 4.86
C PHE A 17 7.88 -30.29 3.53
N TYR A 18 9.20 -30.43 3.39
CA TYR A 18 9.84 -30.97 2.19
C TYR A 18 9.37 -32.37 1.88
N ASN A 19 9.30 -33.26 2.88
CA ASN A 19 8.82 -34.64 2.71
C ASN A 19 7.34 -34.71 2.29
N ILE A 20 6.49 -33.84 2.84
CA ILE A 20 5.06 -33.76 2.47
C ILE A 20 4.93 -33.29 1.02
N LEU A 21 5.71 -32.29 0.61
CA LEU A 21 5.66 -31.72 -0.74
C LEU A 21 6.18 -32.71 -1.79
N THR A 22 7.34 -33.35 -1.57
CA THR A 22 8.01 -34.22 -2.55
C THR A 22 7.47 -35.65 -2.64
N ARG A 23 6.80 -36.20 -1.61
CA ARG A 23 6.22 -37.55 -1.72
C ARG A 23 5.15 -37.62 -2.82
N ARG A 24 5.37 -38.43 -3.86
CA ARG A 24 4.41 -38.75 -4.95
C ARG A 24 3.19 -39.58 -4.48
N ARG A 25 2.49 -39.15 -3.43
CA ARG A 25 1.18 -39.73 -3.07
C ARG A 25 0.07 -38.97 -3.79
N VAL A 26 -0.52 -39.62 -4.79
CA VAL A 26 -1.62 -39.13 -5.65
C VAL A 26 -2.92 -38.86 -4.86
N ARG A 27 -3.01 -39.32 -3.61
CA ARG A 27 -4.25 -39.30 -2.81
C ARG A 27 -4.56 -37.98 -2.09
N PHE A 28 -3.60 -37.05 -1.97
CA PHE A 28 -3.81 -35.78 -1.24
C PHE A 28 -3.33 -34.51 -1.97
N PRO A 29 -3.63 -34.32 -3.27
CA PRO A 29 -3.24 -33.10 -3.99
C PRO A 29 -3.87 -31.86 -3.36
N LYS A 30 -5.14 -31.95 -2.94
CA LYS A 30 -5.89 -30.85 -2.28
C LYS A 30 -5.23 -30.38 -0.97
N LEU A 31 -4.77 -31.32 -0.13
CA LEU A 31 -4.12 -30.97 1.13
C LEU A 31 -2.79 -30.25 0.89
N LYS A 32 -1.99 -30.73 -0.08
CA LYS A 32 -0.72 -30.09 -0.45
C LYS A 32 -0.93 -28.68 -0.97
N THR A 33 -1.91 -28.48 -1.86
CA THR A 33 -2.24 -27.14 -2.36
C THR A 33 -2.74 -26.23 -1.23
N THR A 34 -3.58 -26.71 -0.31
CA THR A 34 -4.05 -25.90 0.82
C THR A 34 -2.91 -25.48 1.74
N ILE A 35 -1.98 -26.40 2.04
CA ILE A 35 -0.80 -26.11 2.85
C ILE A 35 0.11 -25.07 2.17
N ILE A 36 0.35 -25.21 0.87
CA ILE A 36 1.12 -24.23 0.09
C ILE A 36 0.40 -22.88 0.10
N VAL A 37 -0.90 -22.84 -0.21
CA VAL A 37 -1.69 -21.59 -0.22
C VAL A 37 -1.70 -20.93 1.16
N LEU A 38 -1.81 -21.68 2.26
CA LEU A 38 -1.74 -21.14 3.62
C LEU A 38 -0.35 -20.58 3.93
N LEU A 39 0.73 -21.30 3.59
CA LEU A 39 2.10 -20.82 3.77
C LEU A 39 2.36 -19.52 3.00
N PHE A 40 1.84 -19.43 1.79
CA PHE A 40 2.02 -18.27 0.93
C PHE A 40 0.88 -17.25 1.04
N SER A 41 -0.09 -17.45 1.93
CA SER A 41 -1.30 -16.61 2.01
C SER A 41 -0.97 -15.15 2.25
N GLY A 42 -0.06 -14.84 3.17
CA GLY A 42 0.41 -13.48 3.42
C GLY A 42 1.09 -12.85 2.20
N LEU A 43 1.88 -13.63 1.45
CA LEU A 43 2.52 -13.18 0.21
C LEU A 43 1.50 -12.94 -0.89
N ILE A 44 0.50 -13.82 -1.02
CA ILE A 44 -0.61 -13.68 -1.96
C ILE A 44 -1.41 -12.42 -1.64
N VAL A 45 -1.75 -12.17 -0.36
CA VAL A 45 -2.48 -10.96 0.06
C VAL A 45 -1.66 -9.70 -0.24
N ALA A 46 -0.38 -9.67 0.13
CA ALA A 46 0.49 -8.53 -0.14
C ALA A 46 0.67 -8.28 -1.65
N PHE A 47 0.80 -9.34 -2.44
CA PHE A 47 0.89 -9.26 -3.89
C PHE A 47 -0.41 -8.78 -4.52
N SER A 48 -1.55 -9.32 -4.11
CA SER A 48 -2.88 -8.90 -4.57
C SER A 48 -3.16 -7.42 -4.26
N ASN A 49 -2.84 -6.97 -3.05
CA ASN A 49 -2.97 -5.55 -2.69
C ASN A 49 -2.09 -4.65 -3.55
N ASN A 50 -0.86 -5.06 -3.84
CA ASN A 50 0.04 -4.33 -4.73
C ASN A 50 -0.43 -4.33 -6.19
N LEU A 51 -0.98 -5.44 -6.68
CA LEU A 51 -1.56 -5.52 -8.02
C LEU A 51 -2.79 -4.63 -8.13
N TYR A 52 -3.71 -4.70 -7.16
CA TYR A 52 -4.88 -3.84 -7.10
C TYR A 52 -4.47 -2.37 -7.12
N ALA A 53 -3.51 -1.99 -6.28
CA ALA A 53 -2.96 -0.64 -6.24
C ALA A 53 -2.39 -0.17 -7.58
N PHE A 54 -1.66 -1.06 -8.26
CA PHE A 54 -1.06 -0.77 -9.55
C PHE A 54 -2.13 -0.55 -10.63
N PHE A 55 -3.12 -1.43 -10.72
CA PHE A 55 -4.20 -1.31 -11.71
C PHE A 55 -5.09 -0.10 -11.43
N ASP A 56 -5.45 0.13 -10.17
CA ASP A 56 -6.26 1.29 -9.77
C ASP A 56 -5.56 2.60 -10.15
N ARG A 57 -4.26 2.73 -9.82
CA ARG A 57 -3.44 3.86 -10.24
C ARG A 57 -3.37 4.00 -11.76
N LEU A 58 -3.20 2.89 -12.47
CA LEU A 58 -3.09 2.88 -13.93
C LEU A 58 -4.40 3.38 -14.56
N LEU A 59 -5.54 2.85 -14.13
CA LEU A 59 -6.87 3.27 -14.56
C LEU A 59 -7.12 4.75 -14.26
N PHE A 60 -6.76 5.21 -13.06
CA PHE A 60 -6.85 6.63 -12.71
C PHE A 60 -5.99 7.49 -13.65
N SER A 61 -4.79 7.02 -13.98
CA SER A 61 -3.80 7.74 -14.77
C SER A 61 -4.13 7.82 -16.27
N LEU A 62 -5.06 7.02 -16.79
CA LEU A 62 -5.46 7.08 -18.20
C LEU A 62 -6.01 8.45 -18.59
N ASN A 63 -6.69 9.13 -17.66
CA ASN A 63 -7.31 10.44 -17.85
C ASN A 63 -6.71 11.50 -16.93
N LYS A 64 -5.43 11.39 -16.56
CA LYS A 64 -4.76 12.38 -15.72
C LYS A 64 -4.51 13.67 -16.49
N ALA A 65 -4.64 14.80 -15.81
CA ALA A 65 -4.19 16.10 -16.31
C ALA A 65 -2.68 16.27 -16.12
N GLY A 66 -2.10 15.68 -15.07
CA GLY A 66 -0.68 15.77 -14.78
C GLY A 66 -0.28 14.89 -13.59
N GLU A 67 0.98 15.03 -13.17
CA GLU A 67 1.52 14.43 -11.95
C GLU A 67 2.29 15.47 -11.14
N VAL A 68 2.20 15.41 -9.82
CA VAL A 68 2.96 16.28 -8.91
C VAL A 68 3.76 15.42 -7.94
N ALA A 69 5.00 15.79 -7.66
CA ALA A 69 5.78 15.13 -6.62
C ALA A 69 5.14 15.43 -5.24
N LEU A 70 5.01 14.42 -4.39
CA LEU A 70 4.39 14.52 -3.05
C LEU A 70 5.04 15.63 -2.21
N VAL A 71 6.36 15.78 -2.31
CA VAL A 71 7.16 16.83 -1.64
C VAL A 71 6.76 18.25 -2.04
N ASN A 72 6.25 18.41 -3.26
CA ASN A 72 5.82 19.69 -3.85
C ASN A 72 4.30 19.80 -3.94
N SER A 73 3.57 18.82 -3.40
CA SER A 73 2.12 18.79 -3.42
C SER A 73 1.52 19.67 -2.31
N PRO A 74 0.28 20.13 -2.44
CA PRO A 74 -0.42 20.84 -1.37
C PRO A 74 -0.65 19.94 -0.13
N PHE A 75 -0.40 18.63 -0.22
CA PHE A 75 -0.59 17.73 0.91
C PHE A 75 0.55 17.75 1.91
N LYS A 76 1.67 18.41 1.60
CA LYS A 76 2.76 18.60 2.55
C LYS A 76 2.34 19.63 3.60
N ILE A 77 2.35 19.22 4.87
CA ILE A 77 2.01 20.11 5.99
C ILE A 77 3.16 21.13 6.14
N PRO A 78 2.89 22.45 6.03
CA PRO A 78 3.89 23.48 6.27
C PRO A 78 4.47 23.41 7.68
N ALA A 79 5.73 23.82 7.86
CA ALA A 79 6.42 23.74 9.16
C ALA A 79 5.73 24.55 10.27
N ASN A 80 5.01 25.61 9.91
CA ASN A 80 4.26 26.48 10.82
C ASN A 80 2.81 26.01 11.07
N GLN A 81 2.39 24.86 10.52
CA GLN A 81 1.04 24.33 10.69
C GLN A 81 1.04 22.98 11.41
N ASP A 82 -0.12 22.61 11.94
CA ASP A 82 -0.36 21.38 12.68
C ASP A 82 -1.18 20.38 11.85
N ALA A 83 -1.65 19.31 12.50
CA ALA A 83 -2.46 18.29 11.86
C ALA A 83 -3.84 18.81 11.38
N ASN A 84 -4.32 19.97 11.86
CA ASN A 84 -5.58 20.55 11.39
C ASN A 84 -5.49 21.06 9.96
N TYR A 85 -4.29 21.29 9.43
CA TYR A 85 -4.08 21.59 8.01
C TYR A 85 -4.76 20.56 7.10
N CYS A 86 -4.81 19.29 7.49
CA CYS A 86 -5.36 18.23 6.65
C CYS A 86 -6.88 18.32 6.46
N LYS A 87 -7.60 18.97 7.38
CA LYS A 87 -9.06 19.11 7.31
C LYS A 87 -9.56 19.94 6.14
N GLN A 88 -8.69 20.72 5.50
CA GLN A 88 -9.05 21.46 4.28
C GLN A 88 -9.21 20.53 3.06
N PHE A 89 -8.68 19.30 3.13
CA PHE A 89 -8.78 18.31 2.07
C PHE A 89 -9.89 17.31 2.40
N LYS A 90 -10.48 16.76 1.34
CA LYS A 90 -11.52 15.73 1.45
C LYS A 90 -11.09 14.45 0.77
N ASP A 91 -11.57 13.32 1.24
CA ASP A 91 -11.47 12.05 0.53
C ASP A 91 -12.47 11.97 -0.63
N GLN A 92 -12.45 10.85 -1.37
CA GLN A 92 -13.39 10.59 -2.45
C GLN A 92 -14.86 10.54 -2.03
N ASP A 93 -15.12 10.29 -0.74
CA ASP A 93 -16.45 10.14 -0.17
C ASP A 93 -16.96 11.44 0.49
N GLY A 94 -16.11 12.49 0.51
CA GLY A 94 -16.43 13.82 1.03
C GLY A 94 -16.07 14.05 2.51
N HIS A 95 -15.40 13.11 3.17
CA HIS A 95 -14.94 13.25 4.55
C HIS A 95 -13.62 13.99 4.63
N GLU A 96 -13.39 14.70 5.74
CA GLU A 96 -12.14 15.41 5.99
C GLU A 96 -10.95 14.45 6.16
N ILE A 97 -9.82 14.81 5.56
CA ILE A 97 -8.57 14.07 5.79
C ILE A 97 -8.05 14.36 7.19
N THR A 98 -7.99 13.32 8.02
CA THR A 98 -7.47 13.39 9.40
C THR A 98 -6.15 12.64 9.56
N VAL A 99 -5.79 11.81 8.59
CA VAL A 99 -4.58 10.99 8.61
C VAL A 99 -3.36 11.84 8.31
N VAL A 100 -2.31 11.71 9.12
CA VAL A 100 -1.01 12.36 8.91
C VAL A 100 0.07 11.29 8.78
N SER A 101 0.72 11.27 7.62
CA SER A 101 1.88 10.43 7.34
C SER A 101 3.17 11.21 7.58
N VAL A 102 4.15 10.60 8.25
CA VAL A 102 5.41 11.26 8.65
C VAL A 102 6.61 10.54 8.09
N ARG A 103 7.56 11.29 7.52
CA ARG A 103 8.83 10.82 7.00
C ARG A 103 9.93 11.84 7.32
N SER A 104 11.19 11.50 7.06
CA SER A 104 12.35 12.35 7.31
C SER A 104 12.31 13.71 6.58
N ASP A 105 11.60 13.81 5.46
CA ASP A 105 11.50 15.00 4.62
C ASP A 105 10.23 15.85 4.89
N GLY A 106 9.34 15.39 5.77
CA GLY A 106 8.15 16.15 6.16
C GLY A 106 6.99 15.33 6.70
N ARG A 107 5.89 16.05 6.92
CA ARG A 107 4.58 15.50 7.32
C ARG A 107 3.60 15.75 6.17
N TYR A 108 2.72 14.80 5.90
CA TYR A 108 1.82 14.82 4.75
C TYR A 108 0.41 14.42 5.15
N CYS A 109 -0.58 15.06 4.54
CA CYS A 109 -2.01 14.77 4.75
C CYS A 109 -2.46 13.59 3.89
N GLY A 110 -2.85 12.49 4.53
CA GLY A 110 -3.31 11.27 3.88
C GLY A 110 -2.32 10.12 3.99
N ASP A 111 -2.75 8.96 3.49
CA ASP A 111 -1.94 7.75 3.36
C ASP A 111 -1.58 7.55 1.88
N PHE A 112 -0.29 7.40 1.60
CA PHE A 112 0.24 7.37 0.24
C PHE A 112 0.77 5.98 -0.09
N TRP A 113 0.44 5.48 -1.28
CA TRP A 113 0.94 4.19 -1.72
C TRP A 113 2.47 4.19 -1.78
N ARG A 114 3.09 3.20 -1.12
CA ARG A 114 4.55 3.05 -0.97
C ARG A 114 5.24 4.21 -0.24
N PHE A 115 4.52 4.94 0.63
CA PHE A 115 5.07 6.06 1.40
C PHE A 115 6.38 5.76 2.15
N LYS A 116 6.47 4.57 2.75
CA LYS A 116 7.65 4.10 3.49
C LYS A 116 8.75 3.50 2.62
N GLU A 117 8.42 3.08 1.39
CA GLU A 117 9.32 2.34 0.51
C GLU A 117 10.02 3.23 -0.52
N ARG A 118 9.37 4.35 -0.92
CA ARG A 118 9.86 5.23 -1.98
C ARG A 118 9.90 6.67 -1.50
N VAL A 119 11.04 7.33 -1.71
CA VAL A 119 11.21 8.76 -1.43
C VAL A 119 10.44 9.59 -2.46
N ASP A 120 10.62 9.26 -3.74
CA ASP A 120 9.99 9.94 -4.86
C ASP A 120 8.61 9.33 -5.17
N ILE A 121 7.58 10.00 -4.68
CA ILE A 121 6.18 9.63 -4.93
C ILE A 121 5.56 10.72 -5.78
N PHE A 122 5.03 10.34 -6.93
CA PHE A 122 4.29 11.22 -7.82
C PHE A 122 2.79 10.93 -7.67
N LEU A 123 1.98 11.96 -7.55
CA LEU A 123 0.54 11.87 -7.42
C LEU A 123 -0.09 12.29 -8.75
N PRO A 124 -0.69 11.36 -9.50
CA PRO A 124 -1.46 11.74 -10.67
C PRO A 124 -2.72 12.46 -10.22
N TYR A 125 -3.10 13.48 -10.97
CA TYR A 125 -4.28 14.28 -10.67
C TYR A 125 -5.07 14.59 -11.93
N LYS A 126 -6.36 14.84 -11.76
CA LYS A 126 -7.30 15.22 -12.83
C LYS A 126 -8.38 16.13 -12.30
N HIS A 127 -9.08 16.80 -13.21
CA HIS A 127 -10.20 17.65 -12.83
C HIS A 127 -11.30 16.82 -12.15
N PHE A 128 -11.70 17.24 -10.96
CA PHE A 128 -12.91 16.72 -10.31
C PHE A 128 -14.12 17.54 -10.74
N ASN A 129 -13.97 18.87 -10.72
CA ASN A 129 -14.94 19.83 -11.25
C ASN A 129 -14.21 21.13 -11.68
N ASN A 130 -14.96 22.20 -11.94
CA ASN A 130 -14.40 23.46 -12.40
C ASN A 130 -13.44 24.13 -11.39
N GLN A 131 -13.56 23.81 -10.10
CA GLN A 131 -12.82 24.45 -9.00
C GLN A 131 -11.93 23.49 -8.21
N GLN A 132 -11.97 22.19 -8.49
CA GLN A 132 -11.30 21.18 -7.68
C GLN A 132 -10.55 20.16 -8.54
N TRP A 133 -9.43 19.70 -8.00
CA TRP A 133 -8.63 18.59 -8.48
C TRP A 133 -8.84 17.38 -7.59
N ILE A 134 -8.81 16.20 -8.19
CA ILE A 134 -8.72 14.93 -7.46
C ILE A 134 -7.35 14.31 -7.73
N TYR A 135 -6.69 13.88 -6.66
CA TYR A 135 -5.36 13.29 -6.66
C TYR A 135 -5.46 11.84 -6.22
N TRP A 136 -4.78 10.94 -6.93
CA TRP A 136 -4.65 9.57 -6.47
C TRP A 136 -3.52 9.49 -5.42
N ALA A 137 -3.86 9.16 -4.18
CA ALA A 137 -2.88 9.02 -3.10
C ALA A 137 -2.55 7.55 -2.82
N SER A 138 -3.57 6.71 -2.69
CA SER A 138 -3.45 5.27 -2.50
C SER A 138 -4.67 4.54 -3.08
N PRO A 139 -4.67 3.20 -3.10
CA PRO A 139 -5.78 2.42 -3.67
C PRO A 139 -7.11 2.61 -2.94
N ASN A 140 -7.05 3.11 -1.71
CA ASN A 140 -8.20 3.36 -0.85
C ASN A 140 -8.40 4.87 -0.59
N LEU A 141 -7.58 5.72 -1.19
CA LEU A 141 -7.60 7.16 -0.93
C LEU A 141 -7.34 7.96 -2.19
N GLN A 142 -8.34 8.74 -2.58
CA GLN A 142 -8.18 9.85 -3.49
C GLN A 142 -8.46 11.14 -2.71
N ILE A 143 -7.61 12.15 -2.91
CA ILE A 143 -7.70 13.38 -2.15
C ILE A 143 -8.20 14.49 -3.08
N ILE A 144 -9.29 15.14 -2.68
CA ILE A 144 -9.84 16.30 -3.37
C ILE A 144 -9.25 17.55 -2.74
N ALA A 145 -8.67 18.39 -3.58
CA ALA A 145 -8.15 19.71 -3.20
C ALA A 145 -8.69 20.78 -4.15
N ASN A 146 -8.82 22.00 -3.64
CA ASN A 146 -9.19 23.14 -4.46
C ASN A 146 -8.05 23.50 -5.44
N LYS A 147 -8.41 24.07 -6.59
CA LYS A 147 -7.46 24.53 -7.61
C LYS A 147 -6.54 25.64 -7.12
#